data_AF-A0A7D4IBZ4-F1
#
_entry.id   AF-A0A7D4IBZ4-F1
#
_cell.length_a   1.000
_cell.length_b   1.000
_cell.length_c   1.000
_cell.angle_alpha   90.00
_cell.angle_beta   90.00
_cell.angle_gamma   90.00
#
_symmetry.space_group_name_H-M   'P 1'
#
loop_
_entity.id
_entity.type
_entity.pdbx_description
1 polymer ?
#
loop_
_entity_poly.entity_id
_entity_poly.type
_entity_poly.pdbx_seq_one_letter_code
_entity_poly.pdbx_strand_id
1 'polypeptide(L)'
;MHETQSEERGWRAVSEWYHAFFTGIVLSAVTRRGTARAAELVYEIFCRQRNERFVAGLKKLGIAHLPPAVAAAQYHYLSNHIGGVAVQYMYESDRKAWIRYSAPRWIWSGTALCAIPSEVSRAMLAGWHAQNGVSLNNPRLGFVCTKQAVDGQSGLEGYYYEYDRDLQPHERLRFCRNEDAPDFDAAAAPTLPTADWPATRLAKASRNYAMEYVRSALPVAVNLWGPEEAGGLLRLTGRMIGMQFYHETAGALGVVQDGSALQFGRFMVALAQAQGDPCELNETPQGVRVTQSGWNLMDGVADAHPCLAQAWNGLLEGALDAHNHRLALQMRTQAGGQGREFSWLIARASA
;
A
#
# COMPACT_ATOMS: atom_id res chain seq x y z
N MET A 1 28.38 5.18 6.15
CA MET A 1 28.19 4.89 4.71
C MET A 1 27.69 3.48 4.47
N HIS A 2 28.35 2.43 4.98
CA HIS A 2 27.88 1.04 4.84
C HIS A 2 26.55 0.77 5.56
N GLU A 3 26.39 1.28 6.80
CA GLU A 3 25.18 1.13 7.61
C GLU A 3 23.98 1.87 7.00
N THR A 4 24.18 3.12 6.57
CA THR A 4 23.20 3.95 5.86
C THR A 4 22.70 3.31 4.56
N GLN A 5 23.58 2.67 3.78
CA GLN A 5 23.20 1.91 2.58
C GLN A 5 22.48 0.60 2.93
N SER A 6 22.79 -0.01 4.08
CA SER A 6 22.10 -1.19 4.58
C SER A 6 20.65 -0.87 4.97
N GLU A 7 20.43 0.25 5.67
CA GLU A 7 19.09 0.72 6.03
C GLU A 7 18.23 1.04 4.80
N GLU A 8 18.81 1.72 3.80
CA GLU A 8 18.12 2.04 2.55
C GLU A 8 17.61 0.78 1.83
N ARG A 9 18.46 -0.25 1.71
CA ARG A 9 18.10 -1.53 1.09
C ARG A 9 16.98 -2.23 1.87
N GLY A 10 17.07 -2.26 3.20
CA GLY A 10 16.03 -2.84 4.04
C GLY A 10 14.68 -2.15 3.86
N TRP A 11 14.65 -0.81 3.80
CA TRP A 11 13.41 -0.07 3.58
C TRP A 11 12.81 -0.30 2.18
N ARG A 12 13.64 -0.43 1.14
CA ARG A 12 13.16 -0.82 -0.19
C ARG A 12 12.57 -2.24 -0.19
N ALA A 13 13.25 -3.20 0.43
CA ALA A 13 12.77 -4.58 0.54
C ALA A 13 11.40 -4.65 1.23
N VAL A 14 11.21 -3.90 2.33
CA VAL A 14 9.91 -3.82 3.02
C VAL A 14 8.87 -3.10 2.17
N SER A 15 9.25 -2.06 1.42
CA SER A 15 8.34 -1.37 0.49
C SER A 15 7.79 -2.35 -0.55
N GLU A 16 8.67 -3.09 -1.21
CA GLU A 16 8.33 -4.09 -2.24
C GLU A 16 7.49 -5.24 -1.65
N TRP A 17 7.85 -5.74 -0.47
CA TRP A 17 7.10 -6.77 0.27
C TRP A 17 5.63 -6.38 0.50
N TYR A 18 5.39 -5.19 1.04
CA TYR A 18 4.04 -4.72 1.34
C TYR A 18 3.29 -4.25 0.11
N HIS A 19 3.99 -3.70 -0.89
CA HIS A 19 3.41 -3.35 -2.18
C HIS A 19 2.89 -4.59 -2.93
N ALA A 20 3.69 -5.66 -2.95
CA ALA A 20 3.29 -6.96 -3.49
C ALA A 20 2.11 -7.53 -2.70
N PHE A 21 2.12 -7.44 -1.37
CA PHE A 21 1.02 -7.94 -0.55
C PHE A 21 -0.29 -7.20 -0.84
N PHE A 22 -0.27 -5.87 -0.90
CA PHE A 22 -1.44 -5.08 -1.26
C PHE A 22 -2.00 -5.44 -2.64
N THR A 23 -1.13 -5.54 -3.65
CA THR A 23 -1.51 -5.97 -5.00
C THR A 23 -2.13 -7.37 -4.97
N GLY A 24 -1.51 -8.29 -4.22
CA GLY A 24 -2.01 -9.65 -4.02
C GLY A 24 -3.37 -9.72 -3.33
N ILE A 25 -3.65 -8.82 -2.38
CA ILE A 25 -4.96 -8.73 -1.72
C ILE A 25 -6.05 -8.40 -2.74
N VAL A 26 -5.82 -7.38 -3.57
CA VAL A 26 -6.79 -7.00 -4.60
C VAL A 26 -6.99 -8.12 -5.63
N LEU A 27 -5.90 -8.73 -6.12
CA LEU A 27 -6.00 -9.85 -7.06
C LEU A 27 -6.69 -11.07 -6.45
N SER A 28 -6.45 -11.37 -5.19
CA SER A 28 -7.12 -12.47 -4.48
C SER A 28 -8.59 -12.18 -4.30
N ALA A 29 -8.97 -10.93 -4.03
CA ALA A 29 -10.36 -10.51 -4.00
C ALA A 29 -11.02 -10.70 -5.38
N VAL A 30 -10.38 -10.25 -6.46
CA VAL A 30 -10.89 -10.43 -7.83
C VAL A 30 -11.11 -11.91 -8.15
N THR A 31 -10.06 -12.73 -7.99
CA THR A 31 -10.04 -14.12 -8.44
C THR A 31 -10.85 -15.07 -7.56
N ARG A 32 -11.04 -14.76 -6.28
CA ARG A 32 -11.69 -15.67 -5.32
C ARG A 32 -13.02 -15.16 -4.79
N ARG A 33 -13.30 -13.85 -4.88
CA ARG A 33 -14.54 -13.21 -4.37
C ARG A 33 -15.38 -12.57 -5.47
N GLY A 34 -14.82 -12.42 -6.68
CA GLY A 34 -15.46 -11.79 -7.82
C GLY A 34 -15.32 -10.27 -7.86
N THR A 35 -15.49 -9.71 -9.05
CA THR A 35 -15.27 -8.29 -9.36
C THR A 35 -16.05 -7.34 -8.45
N ALA A 36 -17.32 -7.61 -8.16
CA ALA A 36 -18.15 -6.73 -7.34
C ALA A 36 -17.59 -6.53 -5.92
N ARG A 37 -17.19 -7.63 -5.26
CA ARG A 37 -16.62 -7.58 -3.91
C ARG A 37 -15.21 -6.99 -3.90
N ALA A 38 -14.43 -7.23 -4.95
CA ALA A 38 -13.13 -6.58 -5.11
C ALA A 38 -13.24 -5.06 -5.29
N ALA A 39 -14.23 -4.62 -6.07
CA ALA A 39 -14.53 -3.21 -6.28
C ALA A 39 -14.98 -2.55 -4.97
N GLU A 40 -15.87 -3.18 -4.20
CA GLU A 40 -16.28 -2.69 -2.87
C GLU A 40 -15.09 -2.58 -1.90
N LEU A 41 -14.24 -3.61 -1.84
CA LEU A 41 -13.02 -3.57 -1.03
C LEU A 41 -12.14 -2.37 -1.41
N VAL A 42 -11.85 -2.19 -2.70
CA VAL A 42 -11.01 -1.09 -3.17
C VAL A 42 -11.67 0.25 -2.87
N TYR A 43 -12.97 0.41 -3.11
CA TYR A 43 -13.71 1.63 -2.77
C TYR A 43 -13.53 1.99 -1.29
N GLU A 44 -13.75 1.05 -0.37
CA GLU A 44 -13.66 1.31 1.07
C GLU A 44 -12.23 1.58 1.56
N ILE A 45 -11.22 0.92 0.98
CA ILE A 45 -9.80 1.20 1.25
C ILE A 45 -9.49 2.68 0.96
N PHE A 46 -9.92 3.15 -0.21
CA PHE A 46 -9.68 4.53 -0.60
C PHE A 46 -10.58 5.50 0.17
N CYS A 47 -11.82 5.15 0.52
CA CYS A 47 -12.62 5.97 1.45
C CYS A 47 -11.90 6.17 2.79
N ARG A 48 -11.36 5.10 3.38
CA ARG A 48 -10.61 5.16 4.65
C ARG A 48 -9.40 6.07 4.53
N GLN A 49 -8.52 5.80 3.57
CA GLN A 49 -7.31 6.60 3.39
C GLN A 49 -7.63 8.09 3.12
N ARG A 50 -8.75 8.40 2.44
CA ARG A 50 -9.11 9.78 2.07
C ARG A 50 -9.49 10.53 3.33
N ASN A 51 -10.35 9.91 4.14
CA ASN A 51 -10.81 10.46 5.41
C ASN A 51 -9.63 10.69 6.38
N GLU A 52 -8.65 9.79 6.40
CA GLU A 52 -7.50 9.90 7.31
C GLU A 52 -6.41 10.84 6.80
N ARG A 53 -6.18 10.94 5.48
CA ARG A 53 -4.96 11.55 4.92
C ARG A 53 -5.19 12.80 4.09
N PHE A 54 -6.29 12.92 3.35
CA PHE A 54 -6.40 13.94 2.29
C PHE A 54 -6.34 15.38 2.82
N VAL A 55 -7.28 15.77 3.68
CA VAL A 55 -7.36 17.14 4.21
C VAL A 55 -6.16 17.49 5.08
N ALA A 56 -5.71 16.55 5.93
CA ALA A 56 -4.52 16.73 6.75
C ALA A 56 -3.25 16.89 5.89
N GLY A 57 -3.15 16.12 4.81
CA GLY A 57 -2.01 16.16 3.90
C GLY A 57 -1.96 17.44 3.06
N LEU A 58 -3.10 18.01 2.65
CA LEU A 58 -3.15 19.33 2.02
C LEU A 58 -2.51 20.42 2.91
N LYS A 59 -2.84 20.41 4.21
CA LYS A 59 -2.24 21.34 5.19
C LYS A 59 -0.74 21.10 5.34
N LYS A 60 -0.33 19.83 5.48
CA LYS A 60 1.07 19.44 5.63
C LYS A 60 1.93 19.82 4.42
N LEU A 61 1.34 19.78 3.22
CA LEU A 61 1.99 20.16 1.97
C LEU A 61 1.94 21.67 1.71
N GLY A 62 1.24 22.45 2.54
CA GLY A 62 1.12 23.90 2.39
C GLY A 62 0.19 24.35 1.25
N ILE A 63 -0.56 23.44 0.62
CA ILE A 63 -1.37 23.71 -0.58
C ILE A 63 -2.87 23.85 -0.28
N ALA A 64 -3.27 23.87 0.99
CA ALA A 64 -4.67 23.99 1.40
C ALA A 64 -5.35 25.32 1.02
N HIS A 65 -4.55 26.33 0.65
CA HIS A 65 -5.04 27.65 0.23
C HIS A 65 -5.35 27.74 -1.27
N LEU A 66 -4.96 26.74 -2.06
CA LEU A 66 -5.14 26.73 -3.51
C LEU A 66 -6.63 26.50 -3.89
N PRO A 67 -7.05 26.90 -5.09
CA PRO A 67 -8.37 26.56 -5.62
C PRO A 67 -8.64 25.04 -5.55
N PRO A 68 -9.87 24.58 -5.24
CA PRO A 68 -10.14 23.17 -4.95
C PRO A 68 -9.70 22.17 -6.03
N ALA A 69 -9.88 22.50 -7.32
CA ALA A 69 -9.41 21.66 -8.43
C ALA A 69 -7.88 21.52 -8.45
N VAL A 70 -7.19 22.65 -8.28
CA VAL A 70 -5.73 22.72 -8.22
C VAL A 70 -5.20 21.99 -6.99
N ALA A 71 -5.76 22.26 -5.81
CA ALA A 71 -5.37 21.64 -4.54
C ALA A 71 -5.51 20.10 -4.60
N ALA A 72 -6.63 19.61 -5.13
CA ALA A 72 -6.86 18.18 -5.30
C ALA A 72 -5.84 17.53 -6.25
N ALA A 73 -5.58 18.15 -7.41
CA ALA A 73 -4.61 17.64 -8.38
C ALA A 73 -3.17 17.66 -7.83
N GLN A 74 -2.75 18.79 -7.24
CA GLN A 74 -1.41 18.94 -6.66
C GLN A 74 -1.19 18.00 -5.47
N TYR A 75 -2.21 17.78 -4.63
CA TYR A 75 -2.11 16.79 -3.56
C TYR A 75 -1.76 15.42 -4.10
N HIS A 76 -2.47 14.95 -5.12
CA HIS A 76 -2.23 13.62 -5.68
C HIS A 76 -0.88 13.54 -6.36
N TYR A 77 -0.42 14.60 -7.03
CA TYR A 77 0.93 14.65 -7.58
C TYR A 77 2.01 14.56 -6.49
N LEU A 78 1.98 15.48 -5.52
CA LEU A 78 3.03 15.64 -4.51
C LEU A 78 3.06 14.45 -3.52
N SER A 79 1.90 14.00 -3.04
CA SER A 79 1.82 12.89 -2.07
C SER A 79 2.28 11.56 -2.68
N ASN A 80 1.95 11.30 -3.95
CA ASN A 80 2.39 10.11 -4.66
C ASN A 80 3.88 10.17 -4.99
N HIS A 81 4.42 11.36 -5.31
CA HIS A 81 5.85 11.54 -5.54
C HIS A 81 6.69 11.16 -4.31
N ILE A 82 6.23 11.48 -3.09
CA ILE A 82 6.87 11.04 -1.83
C ILE A 82 6.91 9.51 -1.72
N GLY A 83 5.87 8.83 -2.21
CA GLY A 83 5.79 7.36 -2.25
C GLY A 83 6.60 6.70 -3.37
N GLY A 84 7.20 7.50 -4.27
CA GLY A 84 7.90 7.00 -5.46
C GLY A 84 6.97 6.65 -6.63
N VAL A 85 5.74 7.13 -6.63
CA VAL A 85 4.75 6.85 -7.69
C VAL A 85 4.82 7.93 -8.76
N ALA A 86 4.95 7.50 -10.03
CA ALA A 86 5.01 8.39 -11.18
C ALA A 86 3.63 9.01 -11.49
N VAL A 87 3.48 10.28 -11.13
CA VAL A 87 2.29 11.08 -11.41
C VAL A 87 2.71 12.35 -12.13
N GLN A 88 1.93 12.78 -13.11
CA GLN A 88 2.04 14.06 -13.79
C GLN A 88 0.89 14.97 -13.36
N TYR A 89 1.18 16.26 -13.29
CA TYR A 89 0.23 17.31 -12.97
C TYR A 89 0.27 18.36 -14.08
N MET A 90 -0.90 18.73 -14.61
CA MET A 90 -1.01 19.75 -15.64
C MET A 90 -2.11 20.75 -15.22
N TYR A 91 -1.69 21.97 -14.91
CA TYR A 91 -2.59 23.08 -14.62
C TYR A 91 -3.29 23.54 -15.90
N GLU A 92 -4.60 23.76 -15.87
CA GLU A 92 -5.35 24.37 -16.98
C GLU A 92 -6.00 25.70 -16.53
N SER A 93 -6.65 25.71 -15.36
CA SER A 93 -7.19 26.91 -14.72
C SER A 93 -7.43 26.66 -13.23
N ASP A 94 -7.77 27.71 -12.47
CA ASP A 94 -8.19 27.57 -11.07
C ASP A 94 -9.37 26.60 -10.88
N ARG A 95 -10.18 26.40 -11.94
CA ARG A 95 -11.34 25.51 -11.94
C ARG A 95 -11.07 24.15 -12.58
N LYS A 96 -9.91 23.94 -13.22
CA LYS A 96 -9.56 22.70 -13.92
C LYS A 96 -8.09 22.35 -13.82
N ALA A 97 -7.79 21.17 -13.29
CA ALA A 97 -6.43 20.67 -13.21
C ALA A 97 -6.38 19.15 -13.45
N TRP A 98 -5.40 18.73 -14.23
CA TRP A 98 -5.23 17.36 -14.66
C TRP A 98 -4.23 16.61 -13.81
N ILE A 99 -4.44 15.29 -13.75
CA ILE A 99 -3.49 14.34 -13.22
C ILE A 99 -3.38 13.15 -14.17
N ARG A 100 -2.18 12.57 -14.23
CA ARG A 100 -1.94 11.33 -14.96
C ARG A 100 -1.01 10.42 -14.20
N TYR A 101 -1.48 9.21 -13.89
CA TYR A 101 -0.67 8.13 -13.36
C TYR A 101 -0.09 7.34 -14.53
N SER A 102 1.18 7.58 -14.83
CA SER A 102 1.89 6.96 -15.94
C SER A 102 2.19 5.48 -15.65
N ALA A 103 2.44 4.70 -16.70
CA ALA A 103 3.04 3.39 -16.54
C ALA A 103 4.52 3.54 -16.11
N PRO A 104 5.05 2.64 -15.26
CA PRO A 104 4.36 1.52 -14.61
C PRO A 104 3.36 1.98 -13.54
N ARG A 105 2.17 1.34 -13.53
CA ARG A 105 1.14 1.66 -12.52
C ARG A 105 1.54 1.06 -11.19
N TRP A 106 1.79 1.91 -10.19
CA TRP A 106 2.17 1.44 -8.86
C TRP A 106 1.12 0.49 -8.28
N ILE A 107 -0.13 0.93 -8.12
CA ILE A 107 -1.19 0.11 -7.50
C ILE A 107 -1.46 -1.23 -8.24
N TRP A 108 -1.27 -1.28 -9.56
CA TRP A 108 -1.48 -2.46 -10.40
C TRP A 108 -0.13 -2.92 -10.97
N SER A 109 0.76 -3.36 -10.09
CA SER A 109 2.17 -3.56 -10.43
C SER A 109 2.39 -4.73 -11.41
N GLY A 110 3.25 -4.49 -12.41
CA GLY A 110 3.68 -5.51 -13.35
C GLY A 110 2.51 -6.18 -14.10
N THR A 111 2.54 -7.50 -14.15
CA THR A 111 1.52 -8.31 -14.84
C THR A 111 0.16 -8.30 -14.15
N ALA A 112 0.07 -7.83 -12.90
CA ALA A 112 -1.21 -7.67 -12.21
C ALA A 112 -2.17 -6.76 -12.99
N LEU A 113 -1.64 -5.77 -13.73
CA LEU A 113 -2.43 -4.85 -14.56
C LEU A 113 -3.40 -5.58 -15.49
N CYS A 114 -3.00 -6.74 -16.03
CA CYS A 114 -3.82 -7.53 -16.96
C CYS A 114 -5.05 -8.16 -16.31
N ALA A 115 -5.06 -8.34 -14.99
CA ALA A 115 -6.08 -9.08 -14.27
C ALA A 115 -7.02 -8.17 -13.46
N ILE A 116 -6.77 -6.87 -13.39
CA ILE A 116 -7.62 -5.91 -12.66
C ILE A 116 -8.81 -5.50 -13.55
N PRO A 117 -10.06 -5.81 -13.17
CA PRO A 117 -11.23 -5.37 -13.90
C PRO A 117 -11.39 -3.85 -13.89
N SER A 118 -11.98 -3.28 -14.95
CA SER A 118 -12.26 -1.85 -15.06
C SER A 118 -13.04 -1.33 -13.84
N GLU A 119 -14.00 -2.10 -13.33
CA GLU A 119 -14.83 -1.77 -12.17
C GLU A 119 -14.01 -1.55 -10.91
N VAL A 120 -12.93 -2.32 -10.71
CA VAL A 120 -12.04 -2.17 -9.55
C VAL A 120 -11.22 -0.89 -9.66
N SER A 121 -10.74 -0.56 -10.86
CA SER A 121 -10.07 0.72 -11.12
C SER A 121 -11.03 1.90 -10.93
N ARG A 122 -12.29 1.78 -11.38
CA ARG A 122 -13.33 2.80 -11.17
C ARG A 122 -13.70 2.97 -9.69
N ALA A 123 -13.71 1.89 -8.92
CA ALA A 123 -13.99 1.94 -7.49
C ALA A 123 -12.95 2.77 -6.72
N MET A 124 -11.67 2.67 -7.09
CA MET A 124 -10.62 3.55 -6.55
C MET A 124 -10.94 5.02 -6.86
N LEU A 125 -11.31 5.35 -8.11
CA LEU A 125 -11.68 6.72 -8.49
C LEU A 125 -12.89 7.23 -7.69
N ALA A 126 -13.89 6.37 -7.47
CA ALA A 126 -15.10 6.71 -6.74
C ALA A 126 -14.85 6.93 -5.24
N GLY A 127 -14.01 6.09 -4.62
CA GLY A 127 -13.65 6.19 -3.20
C GLY A 127 -12.61 7.27 -2.92
N TRP A 128 -11.78 7.62 -3.90
CA TRP A 128 -10.72 8.61 -3.77
C TRP A 128 -11.10 9.94 -4.42
N HIS A 129 -10.93 10.04 -5.73
CA HIS A 129 -10.97 11.28 -6.51
C HIS A 129 -12.34 11.96 -6.48
N ALA A 130 -13.42 11.19 -6.65
CA ALA A 130 -14.78 11.73 -6.75
C ALA A 130 -15.27 12.44 -5.47
N GLN A 131 -14.65 12.16 -4.32
CA GLN A 131 -15.08 12.72 -3.04
C GLN A 131 -14.20 13.87 -2.55
N ASN A 132 -13.21 14.30 -3.36
CA ASN A 132 -12.34 15.40 -3.00
C ASN A 132 -13.10 16.73 -2.86
N GLY A 133 -14.11 16.98 -3.72
CA GLY A 133 -14.97 18.16 -3.59
C GLY A 133 -15.69 18.23 -2.25
N VAL A 134 -16.35 17.13 -1.85
CA VAL A 134 -17.02 17.03 -0.55
C VAL A 134 -16.04 17.22 0.61
N SER A 135 -14.86 16.59 0.52
CA SER A 135 -13.82 16.70 1.55
C SER A 135 -13.28 18.14 1.70
N LEU A 136 -13.32 18.92 0.62
CA LEU A 136 -12.93 20.33 0.58
C LEU A 136 -14.08 21.30 0.85
N ASN A 137 -15.26 20.80 1.22
CA ASN A 137 -16.48 21.60 1.35
C ASN A 137 -16.86 22.38 0.07
N ASN A 138 -16.57 21.80 -1.10
CA ASN A 138 -16.98 22.30 -2.41
C ASN A 138 -17.71 21.19 -3.20
N PRO A 139 -19.04 21.06 -3.05
CA PRO A 139 -19.82 20.02 -3.74
C PRO A 139 -19.92 20.22 -5.26
N ARG A 140 -19.39 21.33 -5.79
CA ARG A 140 -19.32 21.61 -7.23
C ARG A 140 -18.11 20.98 -7.90
N LEU A 141 -17.17 20.43 -7.14
CA LEU A 141 -15.95 19.82 -7.67
C LEU A 141 -16.18 18.32 -7.94
N GLY A 142 -15.95 17.90 -9.17
CA GLY A 142 -15.96 16.49 -9.58
C GLY A 142 -14.64 16.05 -10.21
N PHE A 143 -14.52 14.75 -10.48
CA PHE A 143 -13.42 14.16 -11.22
C PHE A 143 -13.92 13.53 -12.52
N VAL A 144 -13.24 13.82 -13.63
CA VAL A 144 -13.52 13.25 -14.95
C VAL A 144 -12.35 12.36 -15.34
N CYS A 145 -12.61 11.06 -15.49
CA CYS A 145 -11.64 10.08 -15.95
C CYS A 145 -11.67 10.00 -17.49
N THR A 146 -10.52 10.17 -18.14
CA THR A 146 -10.40 10.09 -19.59
C THR A 146 -9.79 8.77 -20.05
N LYS A 147 -8.83 8.21 -19.29
CA LYS A 147 -8.15 6.96 -19.62
C LYS A 147 -8.01 6.04 -18.42
N GLN A 148 -8.02 4.73 -18.65
CA GLN A 148 -7.67 3.72 -17.66
C GLN A 148 -6.64 2.73 -18.22
N ALA A 149 -5.53 2.58 -17.51
CA ALA A 149 -4.47 1.64 -17.92
C ALA A 149 -4.96 0.18 -17.96
N VAL A 150 -5.91 -0.18 -17.10
CA VAL A 150 -6.54 -1.52 -17.09
C VAL A 150 -7.42 -1.79 -18.31
N ASP A 151 -7.86 -0.73 -19.01
CA ASP A 151 -8.58 -0.82 -20.29
C ASP A 151 -7.58 -0.84 -21.48
N GLY A 152 -6.26 -0.99 -21.22
CA GLY A 152 -5.20 -0.98 -22.24
C GLY A 152 -4.79 0.41 -22.73
N GLN A 153 -5.23 1.48 -22.05
CA GLN A 153 -4.87 2.86 -22.41
C GLN A 153 -3.53 3.29 -21.80
N SER A 154 -2.96 4.40 -22.28
CA SER A 154 -1.58 4.84 -21.96
C SER A 154 -1.32 5.33 -20.52
N GLY A 155 -2.25 5.09 -19.60
CA GLY A 155 -2.19 5.49 -18.20
C GLY A 155 -3.57 5.54 -17.54
N LEU A 156 -3.61 5.91 -16.27
CA LEU A 156 -4.85 6.45 -15.67
C LEU A 156 -4.77 7.96 -15.76
N GLU A 157 -5.71 8.57 -16.46
CA GLU A 157 -5.70 10.01 -16.75
C GLU A 157 -7.08 10.60 -16.45
N GLY A 158 -7.08 11.83 -15.93
CA GLY A 158 -8.29 12.57 -15.68
C GLY A 158 -8.02 13.95 -15.11
N TYR A 159 -9.09 14.68 -14.83
CA TYR A 159 -9.01 16.03 -14.28
C TYR A 159 -10.08 16.29 -13.24
N TYR A 160 -9.73 17.19 -12.33
CA TYR A 160 -10.69 17.84 -11.45
C TYR A 160 -11.33 19.01 -12.17
N TYR A 161 -12.65 19.14 -12.05
CA TYR A 161 -13.39 20.26 -12.63
C TYR A 161 -14.43 20.79 -11.65
N GLU A 162 -14.39 22.10 -11.43
CA GLU A 162 -15.36 22.83 -10.63
C GLU A 162 -16.48 23.40 -11.51
N TYR A 163 -17.70 22.92 -11.31
CA TYR A 163 -18.90 23.30 -12.07
C TYR A 163 -19.59 24.54 -11.47
N ASP A 164 -20.51 25.16 -12.21
CA ASP A 164 -21.27 26.33 -11.74
C ASP A 164 -22.42 25.98 -10.80
N ARG A 165 -22.64 24.69 -10.54
CA ARG A 165 -23.66 24.15 -9.66
C ARG A 165 -23.13 23.00 -8.83
N ASP A 166 -23.84 22.69 -7.77
CA ASP A 166 -23.56 21.51 -6.95
C ASP A 166 -23.79 20.23 -7.75
N LEU A 167 -22.92 19.25 -7.52
CA LEU A 167 -22.99 17.93 -8.13
C LEU A 167 -23.74 16.95 -7.23
N GLN A 168 -24.67 16.22 -7.82
CA GLN A 168 -25.25 15.04 -7.20
C GLN A 168 -24.19 13.94 -7.03
N PRO A 169 -24.35 12.99 -6.09
CA PRO A 169 -23.35 11.94 -5.84
C PRO A 169 -22.90 11.18 -7.11
N HIS A 170 -23.82 10.89 -8.02
CA HIS A 170 -23.54 10.17 -9.27
C HIS A 170 -22.86 11.04 -10.34
N GLU A 171 -22.81 12.36 -10.18
CA GLU A 171 -22.17 13.30 -11.11
C GLU A 171 -20.71 13.60 -10.74
N ARG A 172 -20.29 13.20 -9.54
CA ARG A 172 -18.94 13.49 -9.00
C ARG A 172 -17.83 12.69 -9.69
N LEU A 173 -18.16 11.55 -10.29
CA LEU A 173 -17.27 10.78 -11.13
C LEU A 173 -17.89 10.66 -12.52
N ARG A 174 -17.22 11.20 -13.53
CA ARG A 174 -17.63 11.08 -14.94
C ARG A 174 -16.53 10.43 -15.76
N PHE A 175 -16.90 9.91 -16.91
CA PHE A 175 -15.96 9.36 -17.89
C PHE A 175 -16.10 10.12 -19.20
N CYS A 176 -14.98 10.63 -19.72
CA CYS A 176 -14.93 11.34 -21.01
C CYS A 176 -13.78 10.78 -21.85
N ARG A 177 -14.05 9.69 -22.58
CA ARG A 177 -13.01 8.89 -23.25
C ARG A 177 -12.41 9.55 -24.51
N ASN A 178 -13.00 10.66 -24.96
CA ASN A 178 -12.61 11.41 -26.15
C ASN A 178 -11.78 12.66 -25.83
N GLU A 179 -11.45 12.89 -24.56
CA GLU A 179 -10.60 14.00 -24.13
C GLU A 179 -9.20 13.49 -23.76
N ASP A 180 -8.20 14.34 -23.97
CA ASP A 180 -6.80 14.07 -23.66
C ASP A 180 -6.24 15.19 -22.80
N ALA A 181 -5.38 14.83 -21.86
CA ALA A 181 -4.66 15.82 -21.06
C ALA A 181 -3.63 16.60 -21.90
N PRO A 182 -3.34 17.86 -21.55
CA PRO A 182 -2.22 18.60 -22.13
C PRO A 182 -0.88 17.90 -21.92
N ASP A 183 0.13 18.25 -22.72
CA ASP A 183 1.49 17.76 -22.53
C ASP A 183 2.04 18.15 -21.16
N PHE A 184 2.74 17.22 -20.52
CA PHE A 184 3.32 17.44 -19.20
C PHE A 184 4.62 18.25 -19.28
N ASP A 185 4.63 19.43 -18.65
CA ASP A 185 5.84 20.23 -18.43
C ASP A 185 6.34 20.05 -16.98
N ALA A 186 7.48 19.38 -16.84
CA ALA A 186 8.11 19.14 -15.55
C ALA A 186 8.64 20.42 -14.88
N ALA A 187 8.97 21.47 -15.65
CA ALA A 187 9.48 22.73 -15.10
C ALA A 187 8.37 23.58 -14.47
N ALA A 188 7.13 23.43 -14.95
CA ALA A 188 5.95 24.10 -14.43
C ALA A 188 5.28 23.35 -13.25
N ALA A 189 5.65 22.09 -13.02
CA ALA A 189 5.07 21.27 -11.96
C ALA A 189 5.52 21.76 -10.56
N PRO A 190 4.63 21.74 -9.55
CA PRO A 190 5.02 22.08 -8.19
C PRO A 190 6.05 21.09 -7.69
N THR A 191 7.14 21.55 -7.08
CA THR A 191 8.15 20.68 -6.50
C THR A 191 8.02 20.64 -4.99
N LEU A 192 8.25 19.47 -4.41
CA LEU A 192 8.57 19.42 -3.00
C LEU A 192 10.02 19.85 -2.81
N PRO A 193 10.38 20.38 -1.63
CA PRO A 193 11.78 20.50 -1.22
C PRO A 193 12.35 19.10 -0.88
N THR A 194 12.12 18.12 -1.77
CA THR A 194 12.62 16.75 -1.71
C THR A 194 13.94 16.61 -2.44
N ALA A 195 14.34 17.59 -3.27
CA ALA A 195 15.66 17.61 -3.90
C ALA A 195 16.80 17.54 -2.86
N ASP A 196 16.55 18.06 -1.65
CA ASP A 196 17.49 18.01 -0.52
C ASP A 196 17.29 16.77 0.37
N TRP A 197 16.34 15.87 0.07
CA TRP A 197 16.11 14.70 0.91
C TRP A 197 17.19 13.66 0.63
N PRO A 198 17.91 13.18 1.66
CA PRO A 198 18.80 12.04 1.50
C PRO A 198 18.06 10.82 0.95
N ALA A 199 18.72 9.99 0.12
CA ALA A 199 18.14 8.78 -0.46
C ALA A 199 17.51 7.84 0.59
N THR A 200 18.11 7.78 1.77
CA THR A 200 17.56 7.09 2.94
C THR A 200 16.19 7.60 3.35
N ARG A 201 15.99 8.92 3.42
CA ARG A 201 14.69 9.51 3.76
C ARG A 201 13.62 9.15 2.72
N LEU A 202 13.98 9.11 1.44
CA LEU A 202 13.07 8.70 0.36
C LEU A 202 12.70 7.22 0.47
N ALA A 203 13.67 6.34 0.72
CA ALA A 203 13.40 4.91 0.92
C ALA A 203 12.49 4.65 2.13
N LYS A 204 12.72 5.37 3.25
CA LYS A 204 11.84 5.30 4.43
C LYS A 204 10.42 5.78 4.12
N ALA A 205 10.28 6.84 3.32
CA ALA A 205 8.99 7.37 2.91
C ALA A 205 8.24 6.38 2.00
N SER A 206 8.92 5.79 1.02
CA SER A 206 8.36 4.74 0.15
C SER A 206 7.90 3.52 0.95
N ARG A 207 8.72 3.04 1.89
CA ARG A 207 8.34 1.97 2.82
C ARG A 207 7.05 2.28 3.57
N ASN A 208 6.98 3.45 4.21
CA ASN A 208 5.79 3.87 4.95
C ASN A 208 4.57 3.98 4.05
N TYR A 209 4.76 4.48 2.83
CA TYR A 209 3.71 4.58 1.82
C TYR A 209 3.14 3.21 1.47
N ALA A 210 3.98 2.21 1.17
CA ALA A 210 3.53 0.84 0.88
C ALA A 210 2.83 0.18 2.08
N MET A 211 3.39 0.34 3.29
CA MET A 211 2.78 -0.16 4.53
C MET A 211 1.39 0.42 4.77
N GLU A 212 1.16 1.71 4.46
CA GLU A 212 -0.12 2.38 4.67
C GLU A 212 -1.27 1.74 3.88
N TYR A 213 -0.99 1.22 2.68
CA TYR A 213 -2.00 0.51 1.88
C TYR A 213 -2.43 -0.79 2.56
N VAL A 214 -1.49 -1.59 3.06
CA VAL A 214 -1.80 -2.80 3.80
C VAL A 214 -2.47 -2.47 5.14
N ARG A 215 -2.00 -1.40 5.79
CA ARG A 215 -2.60 -0.87 7.02
C ARG A 215 -4.08 -0.54 6.87
N SER A 216 -4.46 -0.02 5.72
CA SER A 216 -5.86 0.28 5.38
C SER A 216 -6.63 -0.97 4.92
N ALA A 217 -6.00 -1.80 4.07
CA ALA A 217 -6.65 -2.94 3.44
C ALA A 217 -7.07 -4.04 4.43
N LEU A 218 -6.22 -4.32 5.42
CA LEU A 218 -6.46 -5.42 6.35
C LEU A 218 -7.73 -5.20 7.21
N PRO A 219 -7.90 -4.09 7.95
CA PRO A 219 -9.13 -3.85 8.70
C PRO A 219 -10.37 -3.69 7.81
N VAL A 220 -10.24 -3.03 6.64
CA VAL A 220 -11.37 -2.86 5.71
C VAL A 220 -11.91 -4.20 5.24
N ALA A 221 -11.04 -5.15 4.87
CA ALA A 221 -11.46 -6.49 4.49
C ALA A 221 -12.20 -7.21 5.63
N VAL A 222 -11.73 -7.07 6.87
CA VAL A 222 -12.41 -7.65 8.05
C VAL A 222 -13.78 -6.99 8.29
N ASN A 223 -13.88 -5.67 8.17
CA ASN A 223 -15.13 -4.95 8.37
C ASN A 223 -16.18 -5.31 7.30
N LEU A 224 -15.74 -5.51 6.05
CA LEU A 224 -16.64 -5.89 4.96
C LEU A 224 -17.08 -7.36 5.01
N TRP A 225 -16.16 -8.27 5.36
CA TRP A 225 -16.36 -9.71 5.14
C TRP A 225 -16.41 -10.53 6.42
N GLY A 226 -16.15 -9.92 7.57
CA GLY A 226 -16.01 -10.61 8.84
C GLY A 226 -14.64 -11.28 9.03
N PRO A 227 -14.25 -11.57 10.28
CA PRO A 227 -12.89 -11.99 10.63
C PRO A 227 -12.51 -13.38 10.13
N GLU A 228 -13.45 -14.31 10.03
CA GLU A 228 -13.19 -15.67 9.56
C GLU A 228 -12.84 -15.68 8.06
N GLU A 229 -13.71 -15.07 7.26
CA GLU A 229 -13.59 -15.01 5.81
C GLU A 229 -12.41 -14.14 5.37
N ALA A 230 -12.31 -12.91 5.90
CA ALA A 230 -11.19 -12.03 5.60
C ALA A 230 -9.88 -12.63 6.09
N GLY A 231 -9.83 -13.17 7.32
CA GLY A 231 -8.64 -13.77 7.89
C GLY A 231 -8.11 -14.93 7.04
N GLY A 232 -8.99 -15.83 6.59
CA GLY A 232 -8.62 -16.95 5.73
C GLY A 232 -8.06 -16.51 4.37
N LEU A 233 -8.75 -15.58 3.68
CA LEU A 233 -8.29 -15.08 2.39
C LEU A 233 -6.96 -14.33 2.50
N LEU A 234 -6.84 -13.40 3.44
CA LEU A 234 -5.65 -12.58 3.64
C LEU A 234 -4.43 -13.41 4.03
N ARG A 235 -4.61 -14.44 4.87
CA ARG A 235 -3.52 -15.39 5.21
C ARG A 235 -3.06 -16.17 3.98
N LEU A 236 -3.99 -16.68 3.17
CA LEU A 236 -3.67 -17.39 1.93
C LEU A 236 -2.92 -16.48 0.95
N THR A 237 -3.39 -15.25 0.77
CA THR A 237 -2.70 -14.23 -0.04
C THR A 237 -1.30 -13.98 0.50
N GLY A 238 -1.16 -13.80 1.82
CA GLY A 238 0.12 -13.61 2.49
C GLY A 238 1.07 -14.77 2.17
N ARG A 239 0.62 -16.02 2.26
CA ARG A 239 1.45 -17.19 1.92
C ARG A 239 1.95 -17.16 0.47
N MET A 240 1.06 -16.89 -0.48
CA MET A 240 1.47 -16.84 -1.90
C MET A 240 2.50 -15.73 -2.15
N ILE A 241 2.31 -14.55 -1.56
CA ILE A 241 3.23 -13.42 -1.70
C ILE A 241 4.56 -13.70 -0.98
N GLY A 242 4.50 -14.18 0.26
CA GLY A 242 5.69 -14.51 1.04
C GLY A 242 6.56 -15.55 0.35
N MET A 243 5.93 -16.58 -0.23
CA MET A 243 6.63 -17.61 -1.01
C MET A 243 7.27 -17.01 -2.28
N GLN A 244 6.54 -16.17 -3.01
CA GLN A 244 7.01 -15.61 -4.27
C GLN A 244 8.16 -14.60 -4.09
N PHE A 245 8.12 -13.80 -3.02
CA PHE A 245 9.04 -12.67 -2.81
C PHE A 245 10.17 -12.97 -1.81
N TYR A 246 10.22 -14.16 -1.21
CA TYR A 246 11.21 -14.50 -0.19
C TYR A 246 12.65 -14.27 -0.64
N HIS A 247 13.08 -14.89 -1.75
CA HIS A 247 14.48 -14.87 -2.16
C HIS A 247 14.99 -13.47 -2.51
N GLU A 248 14.14 -12.68 -3.17
CA GLU A 248 14.40 -11.27 -3.51
C GLU A 248 14.54 -10.42 -2.23
N THR A 249 13.57 -10.56 -1.32
CA THR A 249 13.56 -9.82 -0.05
C THR A 249 14.75 -10.20 0.83
N ALA A 250 15.06 -11.49 0.96
CA ALA A 250 16.20 -11.97 1.74
C ALA A 250 17.53 -11.51 1.15
N GLY A 251 17.66 -11.50 -0.19
CA GLY A 251 18.82 -10.95 -0.88
C GLY A 251 18.99 -9.45 -0.64
N ALA A 252 17.90 -8.67 -0.73
CA ALA A 252 17.92 -7.23 -0.45
C ALA A 252 18.27 -6.91 1.01
N LEU A 253 17.84 -7.76 1.95
CA LEU A 253 18.19 -7.67 3.37
C LEU A 253 19.60 -8.20 3.69
N GLY A 254 20.32 -8.79 2.72
CA GLY A 254 21.66 -9.32 2.91
C GLY A 254 21.71 -10.59 3.77
N VAL A 255 20.63 -11.36 3.81
CA VAL A 255 20.53 -12.59 4.61
C VAL A 255 20.93 -13.81 3.79
N VAL A 256 21.76 -14.68 4.36
CA VAL A 256 22.21 -15.94 3.73
C VAL A 256 21.04 -16.92 3.66
N GLN A 257 20.88 -17.60 2.52
CA GLN A 257 19.76 -18.50 2.27
C GLN A 257 20.24 -19.96 2.18
N ASP A 258 20.61 -20.55 3.33
CA ASP A 258 21.14 -21.92 3.43
C ASP A 258 20.09 -22.98 3.84
N GLY A 259 18.82 -22.58 3.94
CA GLY A 259 17.72 -23.45 4.37
C GLY A 259 17.66 -23.75 5.88
N SER A 260 18.55 -23.20 6.71
CA SER A 260 18.55 -23.41 8.16
C SER A 260 17.49 -22.57 8.89
N ALA A 261 17.01 -23.06 10.04
CA ALA A 261 16.12 -22.29 10.91
C ALA A 261 16.75 -20.97 11.42
N LEU A 262 18.08 -20.98 11.61
CA LEU A 262 18.82 -19.81 12.08
C LEU A 262 18.81 -18.68 11.04
N GLN A 263 19.07 -18.99 9.78
CA GLN A 263 19.02 -17.97 8.74
C GLN A 263 17.61 -17.44 8.51
N PHE A 264 16.58 -18.30 8.61
CA PHE A 264 15.20 -17.81 8.54
C PHE A 264 14.87 -16.86 9.70
N GLY A 265 15.33 -17.19 10.91
CA GLY A 265 15.19 -16.29 12.06
C GLY A 265 15.90 -14.95 11.83
N ARG A 266 17.09 -14.95 11.23
CA ARG A 266 17.83 -13.72 10.86
C ARG A 266 17.09 -12.90 9.81
N PHE A 267 16.46 -13.56 8.83
CA PHE A 267 15.55 -12.92 7.88
C PHE A 267 14.39 -12.20 8.59
N MET A 268 13.72 -12.88 9.53
CA MET A 268 12.64 -12.28 10.30
C MET A 268 13.08 -11.05 11.09
N VAL A 269 14.24 -11.12 11.77
CA VAL A 269 14.80 -9.98 12.51
C VAL A 269 15.12 -8.81 11.57
N ALA A 270 15.80 -9.07 10.45
CA ALA A 270 16.15 -8.02 9.50
C ALA A 270 14.91 -7.35 8.89
N LEU A 271 13.88 -8.14 8.56
CA LEU A 271 12.61 -7.64 8.04
C LEU A 271 11.88 -6.78 9.08
N ALA A 272 11.78 -7.24 10.33
CA ALA A 272 11.13 -6.51 11.42
C ALA A 272 11.85 -5.18 11.74
N GLN A 273 13.19 -5.20 11.82
CA GLN A 273 13.99 -3.99 12.02
C GLN A 273 13.79 -2.99 10.89
N ALA A 274 13.81 -3.45 9.64
CA ALA A 274 13.56 -2.61 8.47
C ALA A 274 12.12 -2.07 8.44
N GLN A 275 11.13 -2.80 8.94
CA GLN A 275 9.75 -2.35 9.14
C GLN A 275 9.63 -1.27 10.23
N GLY A 276 10.51 -1.32 11.23
CA GLY A 276 10.55 -0.41 12.37
C GLY A 276 10.10 -1.05 13.68
N ASP A 277 10.14 -2.37 13.78
CA ASP A 277 9.77 -3.13 14.97
C ASP A 277 11.01 -3.72 15.66
N PRO A 278 11.21 -3.49 16.97
CA PRO A 278 12.21 -4.19 17.77
C PRO A 278 12.01 -5.70 17.70
N CYS A 279 13.08 -6.42 17.36
CA CYS A 279 13.02 -7.86 17.17
C CYS A 279 14.32 -8.54 17.61
N GLU A 280 14.20 -9.64 18.34
CA GLU A 280 15.31 -10.42 18.89
C GLU A 280 15.26 -11.87 18.42
N LEU A 281 16.42 -12.49 18.34
CA LEU A 281 16.59 -13.89 17.98
C LEU A 281 17.34 -14.64 19.09
N ASN A 282 16.85 -15.81 19.44
CA ASN A 282 17.45 -16.70 20.41
C ASN A 282 17.45 -18.14 19.90
N GLU A 283 18.59 -18.82 19.96
CA GLU A 283 18.65 -20.27 19.73
C GLU A 283 18.19 -21.00 20.99
N THR A 284 17.34 -22.01 20.81
CA THR A 284 16.76 -22.82 21.88
C THR A 284 16.96 -24.30 21.57
N PRO A 285 16.90 -25.20 22.57
CA PRO A 285 16.94 -26.64 22.30
C PRO A 285 15.83 -27.13 21.35
N GLN A 286 14.71 -26.41 21.26
CA GLN A 286 13.57 -26.75 20.41
C GLN A 286 13.69 -26.20 18.98
N GLY A 287 14.65 -25.33 18.69
CA GLY A 287 14.78 -24.60 17.43
C GLY A 287 15.13 -23.13 17.63
N VAL A 288 14.81 -22.29 16.66
CA VAL A 288 15.13 -20.86 16.71
C VAL A 288 13.89 -20.07 17.11
N ARG A 289 14.02 -19.22 18.13
CA ARG A 289 12.96 -18.35 18.61
C ARG A 289 13.21 -16.91 18.14
N VAL A 290 12.19 -16.30 17.56
CA VAL A 290 12.17 -14.88 17.22
C VAL A 290 11.09 -14.20 18.04
N THR A 291 11.39 -13.05 18.65
CA THR A 291 10.43 -12.28 19.44
C THR A 291 10.40 -10.84 18.92
N GLN A 292 9.22 -10.34 18.59
CA GLN A 292 9.00 -8.95 18.17
C GLN A 292 8.13 -8.23 19.20
N SER A 293 8.56 -7.02 19.58
CA SER A 293 7.83 -6.15 20.49
C SER A 293 7.19 -5.00 19.72
N GLY A 294 5.87 -4.87 19.82
CA GLY A 294 5.11 -3.88 19.05
C GLY A 294 4.70 -4.37 17.66
N TRP A 295 3.90 -3.54 16.99
CA TRP A 295 3.47 -3.80 15.62
C TRP A 295 3.24 -2.49 14.87
N ASN A 296 4.32 -1.87 14.39
CA ASN A 296 4.33 -0.58 13.71
C ASN A 296 3.29 -0.52 12.56
N LEU A 297 3.09 -1.62 11.84
CA LEU A 297 2.07 -1.71 10.78
C LEU A 297 0.65 -1.39 11.29
N MET A 298 0.27 -1.87 12.48
CA MET A 298 -1.08 -1.72 13.06
C MET A 298 -1.13 -0.80 14.28
N ASP A 299 -0.03 -0.14 14.62
CA ASP A 299 0.02 0.74 15.80
C ASP A 299 -1.02 1.86 15.72
N GLY A 300 -1.85 2.03 16.75
CA GLY A 300 -2.94 3.01 16.76
C GLY A 300 -4.12 2.74 15.82
N VAL A 301 -4.22 1.56 15.18
CA VAL A 301 -5.43 1.16 14.42
C VAL A 301 -6.50 0.65 15.40
N ALA A 302 -7.48 1.48 15.72
CA ALA A 302 -8.50 1.18 16.74
C ALA A 302 -9.36 -0.05 16.38
N ASP A 303 -9.63 -0.28 15.10
CA ASP A 303 -10.45 -1.38 14.58
C ASP A 303 -9.62 -2.60 14.15
N ALA A 304 -8.36 -2.73 14.60
CA ALA A 304 -7.51 -3.87 14.27
C ALA A 304 -7.95 -5.15 14.98
N HIS A 305 -8.80 -5.93 14.33
CA HIS A 305 -9.27 -7.23 14.82
C HIS A 305 -8.09 -8.21 15.06
N PRO A 306 -8.11 -9.05 16.12
CA PRO A 306 -7.02 -9.99 16.42
C PRO A 306 -6.66 -10.97 15.29
N CYS A 307 -7.62 -11.33 14.42
CA CYS A 307 -7.37 -12.22 13.27
C CYS A 307 -6.32 -11.65 12.29
N LEU A 308 -6.11 -10.33 12.27
CA LEU A 308 -5.12 -9.69 11.40
C LEU A 308 -3.69 -10.17 11.69
N ALA A 309 -3.39 -10.57 12.93
CA ALA A 309 -2.09 -11.15 13.27
C ALA A 309 -1.84 -12.45 12.49
N GLN A 310 -2.83 -13.33 12.40
CA GLN A 310 -2.72 -14.59 11.66
C GLN A 310 -2.72 -14.34 10.14
N ALA A 311 -3.51 -13.37 9.66
CA ALA A 311 -3.50 -12.96 8.26
C ALA A 311 -2.12 -12.46 7.83
N TRP A 312 -1.54 -11.54 8.62
CA TRP A 312 -0.20 -11.00 8.39
C TRP A 312 0.89 -12.07 8.51
N ASN A 313 0.77 -12.99 9.48
CA ASN A 313 1.70 -14.13 9.62
C ASN A 313 1.76 -15.02 8.38
N GLY A 314 0.70 -15.04 7.55
CA GLY A 314 0.71 -15.75 6.28
C GLY A 314 1.91 -15.40 5.39
N LEU A 315 2.36 -14.15 5.41
CA LEU A 315 3.57 -13.70 4.70
C LEU A 315 4.81 -14.48 5.15
N LEU A 316 5.00 -14.64 6.47
CA LEU A 316 6.13 -15.37 7.02
C LEU A 316 6.00 -16.88 6.82
N GLU A 317 4.78 -17.42 6.84
CA GLU A 317 4.52 -18.82 6.53
C GLU A 317 4.94 -19.17 5.10
N GLY A 318 4.50 -18.37 4.12
CA GLY A 318 4.91 -18.57 2.73
C GLY A 318 6.41 -18.37 2.50
N ALA A 319 6.99 -17.39 3.19
CA ALA A 319 8.44 -17.18 3.15
C ALA A 319 9.22 -18.40 3.65
N LEU A 320 8.74 -19.02 4.73
CA LEU A 320 9.34 -20.23 5.27
C LEU A 320 9.23 -21.39 4.29
N ASP A 321 8.10 -21.54 3.60
CA ASP A 321 7.92 -22.59 2.59
C ASP A 321 8.95 -22.47 1.45
N ALA A 322 9.21 -21.24 0.97
CA ALA A 322 10.23 -20.97 -0.04
C ALA A 322 11.66 -21.16 0.48
N HIS A 323 11.92 -20.78 1.74
CA HIS A 323 13.23 -21.00 2.37
C HIS A 323 13.54 -22.47 2.58
N ASN A 324 12.59 -23.20 3.18
CA ASN A 324 12.67 -24.64 3.46
C ASN A 324 11.30 -25.19 3.89
N HIS A 325 10.60 -25.84 2.95
CA HIS A 325 9.30 -26.51 3.16
C HIS A 325 9.27 -27.62 4.24
N ARG A 326 10.41 -27.96 4.87
CA ARG A 326 10.48 -28.93 5.98
C ARG A 326 10.55 -28.28 7.36
N LEU A 327 10.61 -26.96 7.42
CA LEU A 327 10.51 -26.22 8.67
C LEU A 327 9.04 -25.89 8.98
N ALA A 328 8.75 -25.68 10.25
CA ALA A 328 7.46 -25.22 10.73
C ALA A 328 7.63 -23.91 11.50
N LEU A 329 6.67 -23.00 11.32
CA LEU A 329 6.58 -21.72 12.02
C LEU A 329 5.40 -21.74 12.99
N GLN A 330 5.66 -21.69 14.29
CA GLN A 330 4.61 -21.58 15.30
C GLN A 330 4.59 -20.17 15.88
N MET A 331 3.54 -19.40 15.56
CA MET A 331 3.35 -18.05 16.10
C MET A 331 2.49 -18.08 17.37
N ARG A 332 2.88 -17.29 18.37
CA ARG A 332 2.07 -16.88 19.51
C ARG A 332 2.02 -15.37 19.57
N THR A 333 0.89 -14.84 20.03
CA THR A 333 0.71 -13.41 20.27
C THR A 333 0.18 -13.17 21.67
N GLN A 334 0.61 -12.08 22.28
CA GLN A 334 0.11 -11.63 23.58
C GLN A 334 0.05 -10.11 23.65
N ALA A 335 -0.71 -9.59 24.60
CA ALA A 335 -0.61 -8.19 24.98
C ALA A 335 0.60 -8.02 25.91
N GLY A 336 1.53 -7.15 25.56
CA GLY A 336 2.70 -6.78 26.35
C GLY A 336 2.65 -5.32 26.81
N GLY A 337 3.62 -4.92 27.64
CA GLY A 337 3.68 -3.57 28.23
C GLY A 337 3.90 -2.44 27.23
N GLN A 338 4.39 -2.75 26.01
CA GLN A 338 4.61 -1.81 24.92
C GLN A 338 3.68 -2.05 23.71
N GLY A 339 2.57 -2.77 23.91
CA GLY A 339 1.64 -3.14 22.84
C GLY A 339 1.67 -4.63 22.54
N ARG A 340 1.34 -5.03 21.31
CA ARG A 340 1.29 -6.46 20.95
C ARG A 340 2.70 -7.05 20.86
N GLU A 341 2.90 -8.22 21.46
CA GLU A 341 4.13 -8.99 21.34
C GLU A 341 3.86 -10.25 20.51
N PHE A 342 4.85 -10.61 19.69
CA PHE A 342 4.82 -11.81 18.86
C PHE A 342 6.02 -12.68 19.20
N SER A 343 5.80 -13.99 19.27
CA SER A 343 6.88 -14.96 19.39
C SER A 343 6.69 -16.07 18.37
N TRP A 344 7.73 -16.36 17.62
CA TRP A 344 7.77 -17.44 16.65
C TRP A 344 8.80 -18.49 17.06
N LEU A 345 8.42 -19.76 16.98
CA LEU A 345 9.35 -20.88 17.03
C LEU A 345 9.50 -21.47 15.62
N ILE A 346 10.73 -21.51 15.14
CA ILE A 346 11.14 -22.11 13.87
C ILE A 346 11.86 -23.43 14.20
N ALA A 347 11.26 -24.54 13.82
CA ALA A 347 11.80 -25.88 14.07
C ALA A 347 11.54 -26.79 12.87
N ARG A 348 12.13 -27.99 12.83
CA ARG A 348 11.69 -28.98 11.85
C ARG A 348 10.23 -29.33 12.10
N ALA A 349 9.45 -29.48 11.03
CA ALA A 349 8.12 -30.04 11.14
C ALA A 349 8.21 -31.44 11.78
N SER A 350 7.46 -31.66 12.85
CA SER A 350 7.23 -33.00 13.39
C SER A 350 6.61 -33.86 12.29
N ALA A 351 7.22 -35.01 12.02
CA ALA A 351 6.75 -35.97 11.02
C ALA A 351 5.37 -36.53 11.36
#